data_AF-A0A1V3J3G0-F1
#
_entry.id   AF-A0A1V3J3G0-F1
#
_cell.length_a   1.000
_cell.length_b   1.000
_cell.length_c   1.000
_cell.angle_alpha   90.00
_cell.angle_beta   90.00
_cell.angle_gamma   90.00
#
_symmetry.space_group_name_H-M   'P 1'
#
loop_
_entity.id
_entity.type
_entity.pdbx_description
1 polymer ?
#
loop_
_entity_poly.entity_id
_entity_poly.type
_entity_poly.pdbx_seq_one_letter_code
_entity_poly.pdbx_strand_id
1 'polypeptide(L)'
;MLNHQKEIALFYTDAEVPEDFFPYLENKTFELKTINLKTSLGDFSYYLIYRPEHIEKAEELSSVLLKSYDKFDPDLERKIGKLLGYSDDDIEFYINHWLKST
;
A
#
# COMPACT_ATOMS: atom_id res chain seq x y z
N MET A 1 -7.10 -6.22 -7.98
CA MET A 1 -6.64 -7.46 -7.34
C MET A 1 -7.55 -8.63 -7.66
N LEU A 2 -8.76 -8.73 -7.10
CA LEU A 2 -9.70 -9.84 -7.39
C LEU A 2 -10.18 -9.88 -8.86
N ASN A 3 -10.33 -8.72 -9.49
CA ASN A 3 -10.68 -8.61 -10.92
C ASN A 3 -9.45 -8.37 -11.83
N HIS A 4 -8.23 -8.75 -11.40
CA HIS A 4 -6.96 -8.54 -12.12
C HIS A 4 -6.56 -7.08 -12.43
N GLN A 5 -7.31 -6.09 -11.95
CA GLN A 5 -7.05 -4.67 -12.23
C GLN A 5 -5.91 -4.02 -11.41
N LYS A 6 -5.44 -4.68 -10.36
CA LYS A 6 -4.34 -4.17 -9.50
C LYS A 6 -3.46 -5.33 -9.09
N GLU A 7 -2.15 -5.09 -9.11
CA GLU A 7 -1.09 -6.08 -8.83
C GLU A 7 -0.82 -6.22 -7.32
N ILE A 8 -1.06 -5.14 -6.57
CA ILE A 8 -0.87 -5.05 -5.12
C ILE A 8 -2.10 -4.36 -4.52
N ALA A 9 -2.52 -4.79 -3.33
CA ALA A 9 -3.43 -4.05 -2.46
C ALA A 9 -2.72 -3.71 -1.14
N LEU A 10 -3.00 -2.51 -0.65
CA LEU A 10 -2.50 -2.01 0.63
C LEU A 10 -3.70 -1.77 1.54
N PHE A 11 -3.66 -2.36 2.72
CA PHE A 11 -4.60 -2.12 3.82
C PHE A 11 -3.83 -1.63 5.04
N TYR A 12 -4.55 -1.03 5.98
CA TYR A 12 -4.01 -0.36 7.16
C TYR A 12 -4.59 -1.01 8.42
N THR A 13 -3.98 -0.79 9.59
CA THR A 13 -4.44 -1.40 10.85
C THR A 13 -5.88 -1.06 11.22
N ASP A 14 -6.40 0.07 10.73
CA ASP A 14 -7.78 0.52 10.96
C ASP A 14 -8.79 -0.10 9.98
N ALA A 15 -8.31 -0.86 8.98
CA ALA A 15 -9.10 -1.54 7.97
C ALA A 15 -8.68 -3.01 7.91
N GLU A 16 -9.49 -3.90 8.49
CA GLU A 16 -9.28 -5.34 8.39
C GLU A 16 -9.15 -5.77 6.92
N VAL A 17 -8.27 -6.73 6.65
CA VAL A 17 -8.18 -7.34 5.32
C VAL A 17 -9.56 -7.92 4.99
N PRO A 18 -10.18 -7.55 3.86
CA PRO A 18 -11.51 -8.05 3.51
C PRO A 18 -11.52 -9.58 3.44
N GLU A 19 -12.56 -10.20 3.98
CA GLU A 19 -12.69 -11.66 4.06
C GLU A 19 -12.62 -12.32 2.66
N ASP A 20 -13.02 -11.60 1.62
CA ASP A 20 -12.89 -12.02 0.22
C ASP A 20 -11.46 -12.40 -0.18
N PHE A 21 -10.43 -11.88 0.52
CA PHE A 21 -9.04 -12.24 0.26
C PHE A 21 -8.58 -13.53 0.96
N PHE A 22 -9.25 -13.95 2.04
CA PHE A 22 -8.87 -15.12 2.82
C PHE A 22 -8.73 -16.41 2.00
N PRO A 23 -9.71 -16.81 1.14
CA PRO A 23 -9.56 -18.03 0.36
C PRO A 23 -8.35 -17.99 -0.59
N TYR A 24 -7.95 -16.80 -1.05
CA TYR A 24 -6.78 -16.61 -1.92
C TYR A 24 -5.45 -16.54 -1.16
N LEU A 25 -5.48 -16.17 0.11
CA LEU A 25 -4.33 -16.24 1.01
C LEU A 25 -4.10 -17.70 1.44
N GLU A 26 -5.17 -18.43 1.77
CA GLU A 26 -5.11 -19.84 2.18
C GLU A 26 -4.60 -20.75 1.06
N ASN A 27 -5.01 -20.50 -0.17
CA ASN A 27 -4.57 -21.28 -1.33
C ASN A 27 -3.22 -20.81 -1.93
N LYS A 28 -2.54 -19.84 -1.29
CA LYS A 28 -1.28 -19.23 -1.74
C LYS A 28 -1.32 -18.55 -3.11
N THR A 29 -2.50 -18.14 -3.58
CA THR A 29 -2.63 -17.30 -4.79
C THR A 29 -2.10 -15.88 -4.53
N PHE A 30 -2.33 -15.36 -3.32
CA PHE A 30 -1.73 -14.12 -2.85
C PHE A 30 -0.86 -14.38 -1.63
N GLU A 31 0.14 -13.53 -1.45
CA GLU A 31 0.88 -13.42 -0.21
C GLU A 31 0.44 -12.17 0.56
N LEU A 32 0.48 -12.30 1.88
CA LEU A 32 0.27 -11.21 2.82
C LEU A 32 1.61 -10.86 3.46
N LYS A 33 2.03 -9.60 3.30
CA LYS A 33 3.16 -9.04 4.01
C LYS A 33 2.68 -7.96 4.97
N THR A 34 2.98 -8.16 6.24
CA THR A 34 2.65 -7.22 7.30
C THR A 34 3.87 -6.38 7.65
N ILE A 35 3.74 -5.06 7.60
CA ILE A 35 4.77 -4.10 8.02
C ILE A 35 4.26 -3.41 9.26
N ASN A 36 4.89 -3.67 10.41
CA ASN A 36 4.54 -3.02 11.66
C ASN A 36 5.41 -1.78 11.85
N LEU A 37 4.80 -0.61 11.81
CA LEU A 37 5.40 0.66 12.17
C LEU A 37 5.12 0.95 13.64
N LYS A 38 6.19 1.21 14.40
CA LYS A 38 6.07 1.76 15.74
C LYS A 38 6.22 3.27 15.67
N THR A 39 5.10 3.98 15.78
CA THR A 39 5.10 5.44 15.85
C THR A 39 4.84 5.88 17.28
N SER A 40 5.26 7.09 17.64
CA SER A 40 4.95 7.66 18.96
C SER A 40 3.45 7.87 19.21
N LEU A 41 2.62 7.80 18.16
CA LEU A 41 1.17 7.99 18.19
C LEU A 41 0.40 6.65 18.28
N GLY A 42 1.08 5.51 18.12
CA GLY A 42 0.47 4.18 18.17
C GLY A 42 1.22 3.14 17.33
N ASP A 43 0.93 1.86 17.59
CA ASP A 43 1.33 0.76 16.71
C ASP A 43 0.46 0.81 15.44
N PHE A 44 1.09 0.99 14.29
CA PHE A 44 0.42 1.07 13.00
C PHE A 44 0.93 -0.01 12.07
N SER A 45 0.05 -0.80 11.49
CA SER A 45 0.44 -1.91 10.62
C SER A 45 -0.09 -1.71 9.21
N TYR A 46 0.78 -1.86 8.21
CA TYR A 46 0.39 -2.02 6.82
C TYR A 46 0.26 -3.50 6.49
N TYR A 47 -0.81 -3.84 5.78
CA TYR A 47 -1.04 -5.17 5.23
C TYR A 47 -0.97 -5.07 3.71
N LEU A 48 0.11 -5.58 3.13
CA LEU A 48 0.30 -5.65 1.69
C LEU A 48 -0.14 -7.02 1.22
N ILE A 49 -1.11 -7.06 0.33
CA ILE A 49 -1.52 -8.27 -0.37
C ILE A 49 -1.00 -8.15 -1.80
N TYR A 50 -0.27 -9.15 -2.27
CA TYR A 50 0.31 -9.15 -3.61
C TYR A 50 0.34 -10.57 -4.18
N ARG A 51 0.46 -10.70 -5.50
CA ARG A 51 0.77 -11.99 -6.12
C ARG A 51 2.25 -12.30 -5.90
N PRO A 52 2.65 -13.56 -5.67
CA PRO A 52 4.05 -13.95 -5.50
C PRO A 52 4.97 -13.43 -6.61
N GLU A 53 4.44 -13.34 -7.83
CA GLU A 53 5.09 -12.84 -9.05
C GLU A 53 5.51 -11.36 -8.95
N HIS A 54 4.88 -10.59 -8.07
CA HIS A 54 5.11 -9.15 -7.87
C HIS A 54 5.82 -8.84 -6.54
N ILE A 55 6.53 -9.83 -5.96
CA ILE A 55 7.25 -9.65 -4.70
C ILE A 55 8.23 -8.47 -4.74
N GLU A 56 8.93 -8.25 -5.85
CA GLU A 56 9.87 -7.13 -6.00
C GLU A 56 9.17 -5.77 -5.87
N LYS A 57 7.98 -5.62 -6.46
CA LYS A 57 7.16 -4.41 -6.34
C LYS A 57 6.65 -4.22 -4.91
N ALA A 58 6.29 -5.31 -4.22
CA ALA A 58 5.85 -5.27 -2.84
C ALA A 58 6.99 -4.90 -1.87
N GLU A 59 8.20 -5.39 -2.11
CA GLU A 59 9.42 -4.98 -1.39
C GLU A 59 9.75 -3.50 -1.60
N GLU A 60 9.65 -3.02 -2.84
CA GLU A 60 9.85 -1.61 -3.15
C GLU A 60 8.80 -0.74 -2.45
N LEU A 61 7.52 -1.11 -2.54
CA LEU A 61 6.43 -0.40 -1.86
C LEU A 61 6.65 -0.37 -0.35
N SER A 62 7.03 -1.50 0.25
CA SER A 62 7.37 -1.59 1.68
C SER A 62 8.47 -0.60 2.06
N SER A 63 9.53 -0.51 1.26
CA SER A 63 10.65 0.39 1.50
C SER A 63 10.27 1.87 1.35
N VAL A 64 9.38 2.20 0.41
CA VAL A 64 8.89 3.56 0.20
C VAL A 64 7.93 3.97 1.34
N LEU A 65 7.02 3.08 1.75
CA LEU A 65 6.11 3.31 2.89
C LEU A 65 6.89 3.56 4.19
N LEU A 66 7.95 2.80 4.44
CA LEU A 66 8.86 3.01 5.59
C LEU A 66 9.61 4.35 5.55
N LYS A 67 9.68 5.02 4.40
CA LYS A 67 10.26 6.37 4.29
C LYS A 67 9.20 7.46 4.36
N SER A 68 8.00 7.20 3.82
CA SER A 68 6.90 8.17 3.77
C SER A 68 6.10 8.26 5.08
N TYR A 69 6.19 7.25 5.97
CA TYR A 69 5.30 7.20 7.15
C TYR A 69 5.50 8.35 8.16
N ASP A 70 6.72 8.89 8.27
CA ASP A 70 7.03 9.94 9.26
C ASP A 70 6.74 11.34 8.71
N LYS A 71 6.90 11.53 7.40
CA LYS A 71 6.72 12.82 6.74
C LYS A 71 6.14 12.64 5.35
N PHE A 72 5.10 13.42 5.06
CA PHE A 72 4.55 13.53 3.72
C PHE A 72 5.62 14.06 2.74
N ASP A 73 5.99 13.22 1.77
CA ASP A 73 6.92 13.56 0.71
C ASP A 73 6.23 13.30 -0.65
N PRO A 74 5.94 14.36 -1.44
CA PRO A 74 5.26 14.23 -2.71
C PRO A 74 5.90 13.23 -3.68
N ASP A 75 7.23 13.11 -3.68
CA ASP A 75 7.93 12.20 -4.58
C ASP A 75 7.83 10.73 -4.12
N LEU A 76 7.74 10.50 -2.81
CA LEU A 76 7.44 9.17 -2.27
C LEU A 76 5.97 8.80 -2.51
N GLU A 77 5.04 9.72 -2.31
CA GLU A 77 3.61 9.49 -2.56
C GLU A 77 3.34 9.18 -4.04
N ARG A 78 4.04 9.84 -4.97
CA ARG A 78 4.00 9.48 -6.40
C ARG A 78 4.40 8.03 -6.65
N LYS A 79 5.48 7.60 -6.01
CA LYS A 79 5.97 6.21 -6.13
C LYS A 79 4.98 5.22 -5.54
N ILE A 80 4.43 5.50 -4.36
CA ILE A 80 3.40 4.67 -3.72
C ILE A 80 2.20 4.54 -4.65
N GLY A 81 1.68 5.65 -5.16
CA GLY A 81 0.54 5.66 -6.08
C GLY A 81 0.78 4.82 -7.34
N LYS A 82 1.96 4.96 -7.96
CA LYS A 82 2.35 4.17 -9.15
C LYS A 82 2.46 2.68 -8.84
N LEU A 83 3.08 2.32 -7.74
CA LEU A 83 3.23 0.92 -7.31
C LEU A 83 1.88 0.28 -6.97
N LEU A 84 0.91 1.06 -6.50
CA LEU A 84 -0.47 0.62 -6.26
C LEU A 84 -1.34 0.59 -7.53
N GLY A 85 -0.80 1.03 -8.67
CA GLY A 85 -1.49 1.03 -9.96
C GLY A 85 -2.53 2.15 -10.10
N TYR A 86 -2.36 3.29 -9.42
CA TYR A 86 -3.16 4.49 -9.66
C TYR A 86 -2.67 5.22 -10.92
N SER A 87 -3.57 5.98 -11.55
CA SER A 87 -3.23 6.84 -12.69
C SER A 87 -2.40 8.04 -12.23
N ASP A 88 -1.53 8.57 -13.09
CA ASP A 88 -0.75 9.79 -12.77
C ASP A 88 -1.67 10.96 -12.39
N ASP A 89 -2.84 11.09 -13.02
CA ASP A 89 -3.83 12.12 -12.72
C ASP A 89 -4.41 12.00 -11.30
N ASP A 90 -4.79 10.79 -10.88
CA ASP A 90 -5.32 10.55 -9.52
C ASP A 90 -4.26 10.81 -8.44
N ILE A 91 -3.03 10.42 -8.72
CA ILE A 91 -1.88 10.61 -7.84
C ILE A 91 -1.61 12.10 -7.65
N GLU A 92 -1.51 12.86 -8.74
CA GLU A 92 -1.30 14.31 -8.69
C GLU A 92 -2.50 15.00 -8.03
N PHE A 93 -3.72 14.53 -8.25
CA PHE A 93 -4.89 15.08 -7.59
C PHE A 93 -4.80 14.93 -6.06
N TYR A 94 -4.47 13.72 -5.58
CA TYR A 94 -4.29 13.45 -4.15
C TYR A 94 -3.18 14.30 -3.54
N ILE A 95 -2.02 14.37 -4.18
CA ILE A 95 -0.87 15.16 -3.70
C ILE A 95 -1.22 16.64 -3.64
N ASN A 96 -1.82 17.19 -4.70
CA ASN A 96 -2.23 18.58 -4.75
C ASN A 96 -3.32 18.90 -3.71
N HIS A 97 -4.23 17.96 -3.43
CA HIS A 97 -5.25 18.14 -2.41
C HIS A 97 -4.62 18.25 -1.00
N TRP A 98 -3.65 17.39 -0.70
CA TRP A 98 -2.88 17.43 0.55
C TRP A 98 -2.08 18.72 0.70
N LEU A 99 -1.37 19.12 -0.37
CA LEU A 99 -0.57 20.35 -0.39
C LEU A 99 -1.41 21.64 -0.26
N LYS A 100 -2.66 21.64 -0.73
CA LYS A 100 -3.58 22.77 -0.58
C LYS A 100 -4.25 22.84 0.79
N SER A 101 -4.27 21.73 1.53
CA SER A 101 -4.94 21.63 2.82
C SER A 101 -3.99 21.85 4.01
N THR A 102 -2.69 22.08 3.75
CA THR A 102 -1.64 22.37 4.73
C THR A 102 -1.22 23.84 4.62
#